data_AF-A0A0Q4BH70-F1
#
_entry.id   AF-A0A0Q4BH70-F1
#
_cell.length_a   1.000
_cell.length_b   1.000
_cell.length_c   1.000
_cell.angle_alpha   90.00
_cell.angle_beta   90.00
_cell.angle_gamma   90.00
#
_symmetry.space_group_name_H-M   'P 1'
#
loop_
_entity.id
_entity.type
_entity.pdbx_description
1 polymer ?
#
loop_
_entity_poly.entity_id
_entity_poly.type
_entity_poly.pdbx_seq_one_letter_code
_entity_poly.pdbx_strand_id
1 'polypeptide(L)'
;MPLPEVVLRERVRNEFRICSDYLRKSQPFTDDSQFPFPVDIELTDVPSLCLVNGRVTTRYHHRFRMIIGRDYPFTKPTVVWQTPIFHPNIMMPEDGGHVCTKLLDGWSFGSTLITFIKGIESMLICPNPLSPFGTDSCTAAAAYLNNGKGRMPPTIVTPPRKGVRLL
;
A
#
# COMPACT_ATOMS: atom_id res chain seq x y z
N MET A 1 -12.26 -8.58 20.42
CA MET A 1 -13.66 -8.87 20.02
C MET A 1 -13.96 -8.00 18.81
N PRO A 2 -14.44 -8.55 17.69
CA PRO A 2 -14.74 -7.76 16.50
C PRO A 2 -15.86 -6.76 16.78
N LEU A 3 -15.94 -5.69 15.98
CA LEU A 3 -17.06 -4.75 16.03
C LEU A 3 -18.38 -5.44 15.66
N PRO A 4 -19.54 -4.99 16.16
CA PRO A 4 -20.84 -5.36 15.60
C PRO A 4 -20.85 -5.14 14.08
N GLU A 5 -21.45 -6.05 13.33
CA GLU A 5 -21.30 -6.05 11.86
C GLU A 5 -21.78 -4.75 11.23
N VAL A 6 -22.94 -4.25 11.67
CA VAL A 6 -23.49 -2.96 11.20
C VAL A 6 -22.50 -1.81 11.39
N VAL A 7 -21.82 -1.76 12.55
CA VAL A 7 -20.81 -0.72 12.86
C VAL A 7 -19.57 -0.88 11.98
N LEU A 8 -19.09 -2.10 11.79
CA LEU A 8 -17.95 -2.37 10.91
C LEU A 8 -18.25 -1.95 9.46
N ARG A 9 -19.42 -2.36 8.92
CA ARG A 9 -19.83 -2.02 7.56
C ARG A 9 -19.91 -0.51 7.36
N GLU A 10 -20.53 0.20 8.29
CA GLU A 10 -20.66 1.66 8.23
C GLU A 10 -19.30 2.36 8.31
N ARG A 11 -18.39 1.86 9.16
CA ARG A 11 -17.02 2.35 9.21
C ARG A 11 -16.30 2.17 7.87
N VAL A 12 -16.29 0.95 7.33
CA VAL A 12 -15.61 0.64 6.07
C VAL A 12 -16.18 1.44 4.90
N ARG A 13 -17.51 1.61 4.85
CA ARG A 13 -18.19 2.47 3.88
C ARG A 13 -17.70 3.92 3.93
N ASN A 14 -17.67 4.51 5.12
CA ASN A 14 -17.22 5.89 5.31
C ASN A 14 -15.74 6.07 4.95
N GLU A 15 -14.89 5.10 5.31
CA GLU A 15 -13.47 5.15 4.96
C GLU A 15 -13.22 4.99 3.46
N PHE A 16 -13.98 4.14 2.77
CA PHE A 16 -13.91 4.07 1.31
C PHE A 16 -14.43 5.32 0.61
N ARG A 17 -15.39 6.05 1.19
CA ARG A 17 -15.79 7.36 0.67
C ARG A 17 -14.60 8.33 0.67
N ILE A 18 -13.88 8.39 1.78
CA ILE A 18 -12.66 9.21 1.92
C ILE A 18 -11.56 8.73 0.94
N CYS A 19 -11.36 7.42 0.81
CA CYS A 19 -10.37 6.87 -0.12
C CYS A 19 -10.76 7.11 -1.58
N SER A 20 -12.04 7.11 -1.92
CA SER A 20 -12.54 7.35 -3.28
C SER A 20 -12.21 8.76 -3.75
N ASP A 21 -12.35 9.75 -2.85
CA ASP A 21 -11.96 11.13 -3.13
C ASP A 21 -10.44 11.25 -3.39
N TYR A 22 -9.63 10.51 -2.62
CA TYR A 22 -8.17 10.49 -2.77
C TYR A 22 -7.70 9.75 -4.03
N LEU A 23 -8.20 8.53 -4.26
CA LEU A 23 -7.83 7.65 -5.36
C LEU A 23 -8.54 8.00 -6.67
N ARG A 24 -9.54 8.89 -6.63
CA ARG A 24 -10.40 9.27 -7.77
C ARG A 24 -11.07 8.06 -8.45
N LYS A 25 -11.47 7.07 -7.65
CA LYS A 25 -12.19 5.87 -8.09
C LYS A 25 -13.55 5.79 -7.41
N SER A 26 -14.48 5.04 -8.00
CA SER A 26 -15.79 4.80 -7.39
C SER A 26 -15.68 4.01 -6.09
N GLN A 27 -16.60 4.25 -5.15
CA GLN A 27 -16.68 3.50 -3.90
C GLN A 27 -16.92 2.00 -4.18
N PRO A 28 -15.99 1.11 -3.80
CA PRO A 28 -16.09 -0.31 -4.16
C PRO A 28 -16.94 -1.14 -3.17
N PHE A 29 -17.20 -0.62 -1.96
CA PHE A 29 -17.90 -1.33 -0.90
C PHE A 29 -19.41 -1.09 -0.96
N THR A 30 -20.16 -2.18 -0.99
CA THR A 30 -21.62 -2.27 -1.19
C THR A 30 -22.29 -3.09 -0.10
N ASP A 31 -23.63 -3.12 -0.08
CA ASP A 31 -24.39 -3.89 0.92
C ASP A 31 -24.22 -5.41 0.78
N ASP A 32 -23.87 -5.89 -0.41
CA ASP A 32 -23.58 -7.30 -0.67
C ASP A 32 -22.12 -7.70 -0.37
N SER A 33 -21.27 -6.73 -0.03
CA SER A 33 -19.85 -6.98 0.27
C SER A 33 -19.70 -7.84 1.54
N GLN A 34 -18.78 -8.80 1.51
CA GLN A 34 -18.53 -9.73 2.62
C GLN A 34 -17.13 -9.52 3.20
N PHE A 35 -16.95 -9.90 4.47
CA PHE A 35 -15.64 -9.93 5.12
C PHE A 35 -15.07 -11.36 5.12
N PRO A 36 -13.76 -11.55 4.83
CA PRO A 36 -12.79 -10.52 4.49
C PRO A 36 -13.08 -9.87 3.12
N PHE A 37 -12.98 -8.54 3.05
CA PHE A 37 -13.30 -7.76 1.85
C PHE A 37 -12.01 -7.43 1.09
N PRO A 38 -11.73 -8.09 -0.06
CA PRO A 38 -10.61 -7.73 -0.91
C PRO A 38 -10.95 -6.52 -1.78
N VAL A 39 -10.01 -5.60 -1.93
CA VAL A 39 -10.09 -4.49 -2.88
C VAL A 39 -8.73 -4.32 -3.56
N ASP A 40 -8.73 -4.22 -4.89
CA ASP A 40 -7.52 -3.92 -5.65
C ASP A 40 -7.29 -2.40 -5.67
N ILE A 41 -6.13 -1.98 -5.18
CA ILE A 41 -5.69 -0.58 -5.11
C ILE A 41 -4.61 -0.36 -6.17
N GLU A 42 -4.68 0.78 -6.83
CA GLU A 42 -3.69 1.21 -7.81
C GLU A 42 -3.07 2.52 -7.35
N LEU A 43 -1.75 2.53 -7.24
CA LEU A 43 -0.97 3.71 -6.95
C LEU A 43 -0.36 4.22 -8.25
N THR A 44 -0.52 5.51 -8.52
CA THR A 44 0.03 6.21 -9.68
C THR A 44 0.98 7.29 -9.20
N ASP A 45 2.03 7.59 -9.98
CA ASP A 45 3.02 8.63 -9.69
C ASP A 45 3.87 8.39 -8.41
N VAL A 46 3.85 7.17 -7.87
CA VAL A 46 4.64 6.79 -6.68
C VAL A 46 5.88 6.01 -7.12
N PRO A 47 7.10 6.54 -6.96
CA PRO A 47 8.31 5.88 -7.42
C PRO A 47 8.64 4.64 -6.60
N SER A 48 9.08 3.58 -7.27
CA SER A 48 9.81 2.47 -6.65
C SER A 48 10.77 1.82 -7.64
N LEU A 49 11.70 1.02 -7.11
CA LEU A 49 12.60 0.21 -7.92
C LEU A 49 11.88 -1.04 -8.42
N CYS A 50 12.28 -1.51 -9.60
CA CYS A 50 11.77 -2.73 -10.22
C CYS A 50 12.94 -3.47 -10.86
N LEU A 51 12.92 -4.80 -10.83
CA LEU A 51 13.89 -5.63 -11.52
C LEU A 51 13.27 -6.11 -12.84
N VAL A 52 13.86 -5.72 -13.97
CA VAL A 52 13.41 -6.11 -15.31
C VAL A 52 14.60 -6.67 -16.08
N ASN A 53 14.54 -7.94 -16.45
CA ASN A 53 15.61 -8.64 -17.19
C ASN A 53 17.00 -8.47 -16.52
N GLY A 54 17.05 -8.59 -15.19
CA GLY A 54 18.28 -8.44 -14.39
C GLY A 54 18.78 -7.00 -14.24
N ARG A 55 18.07 -6.00 -14.79
CA ARG A 55 18.41 -4.58 -14.64
C ARG A 55 17.44 -3.92 -13.66
N VAL A 56 17.99 -3.14 -12.73
CA VAL A 56 17.19 -2.31 -11.84
C VAL A 56 16.71 -1.09 -12.63
N THR A 57 15.40 -0.90 -12.68
CA THR A 57 14.72 0.22 -13.33
C THR A 57 13.78 0.90 -12.35
N THR A 58 13.20 2.02 -12.77
CA THR A 58 12.15 2.73 -12.03
C THR A 58 10.77 2.31 -12.52
N ARG A 59 9.80 2.24 -11.60
CA ARG A 59 8.37 2.10 -11.87
C ARG A 59 7.61 3.14 -11.04
N TYR A 60 6.52 3.67 -11.60
CA TYR A 60 5.65 4.68 -10.96
C TYR A 60 4.21 4.22 -10.78
N HIS A 61 3.87 3.04 -11.33
CA HIS A 61 2.53 2.47 -11.31
C HIS A 61 2.56 1.11 -10.65
N HIS A 62 1.79 0.98 -9.57
CA HIS A 62 1.79 -0.19 -8.72
C HIS A 62 0.37 -0.64 -8.42
N ARG A 63 0.20 -1.96 -8.24
CA ARG A 63 -1.07 -2.54 -7.80
C ARG A 63 -0.84 -3.48 -6.65
N PHE A 64 -1.78 -3.45 -5.71
CA PHE A 64 -1.86 -4.41 -4.62
C PHE A 64 -3.31 -4.65 -4.24
N ARG A 65 -3.57 -5.86 -3.73
CA ARG A 65 -4.84 -6.19 -3.10
C ARG A 65 -4.75 -5.88 -1.61
N MET A 66 -5.62 -5.00 -1.12
CA MET A 66 -5.85 -4.77 0.29
C MET A 66 -7.02 -5.63 0.76
N ILE A 67 -6.87 -6.34 1.87
CA ILE A 67 -7.89 -7.23 2.41
C ILE A 67 -8.28 -6.73 3.80
N ILE A 68 -9.54 -6.34 3.95
CA ILE A 68 -10.09 -5.84 5.21
C ILE A 68 -10.78 -7.00 5.92
N GLY A 69 -10.27 -7.38 7.10
CA GLY A 69 -10.79 -8.50 7.88
C GLY A 69 -11.98 -8.14 8.78
N ARG A 70 -12.62 -9.17 9.35
CA ARG A 70 -13.75 -9.01 10.29
C ARG A 70 -13.36 -8.31 11.61
N ASP A 71 -12.08 -8.38 11.97
CA ASP A 71 -11.50 -7.75 13.15
C ASP A 71 -11.04 -6.30 12.92
N TYR A 72 -11.29 -5.74 11.72
CA TYR A 72 -11.04 -4.31 11.50
C TYR A 72 -11.90 -3.46 12.46
N PRO A 73 -11.38 -2.36 13.04
CA PRO A 73 -10.02 -1.80 12.93
C PRO A 73 -9.06 -2.27 14.03
N PHE A 74 -9.40 -3.29 14.82
CA PHE A 74 -8.49 -3.82 15.84
C PHE A 74 -7.23 -4.42 15.21
N THR A 75 -7.39 -4.99 14.01
CA THR A 75 -6.29 -5.36 13.13
C THR A 75 -6.29 -4.49 11.88
N LYS A 76 -5.09 -4.17 11.39
CA LYS A 76 -4.91 -3.47 10.11
C LYS A 76 -5.25 -4.38 8.93
N PRO A 77 -5.55 -3.81 7.75
CA PRO A 77 -5.71 -4.60 6.53
C PRO A 77 -4.43 -5.39 6.20
N THR A 78 -4.59 -6.53 5.54
CA THR A 78 -3.45 -7.24 4.93
C THR A 78 -3.28 -6.79 3.48
N VAL A 79 -2.07 -6.95 2.94
CA VAL A 79 -1.72 -6.50 1.59
C VAL A 79 -1.03 -7.63 0.84
N VAL A 80 -1.46 -7.83 -0.41
CA VAL A 80 -0.81 -8.71 -1.39
C VAL A 80 -0.44 -7.88 -2.61
N TRP A 81 0.86 -7.74 -2.84
CA TRP A 81 1.44 -7.00 -3.94
C TRP A 81 1.25 -7.73 -5.27
N GLN A 82 0.95 -7.00 -6.35
CA GLN A 82 0.55 -7.57 -7.64
C GLN A 82 1.41 -7.11 -8.83
N THR A 83 2.35 -6.20 -8.62
CA THR A 83 3.21 -5.67 -9.70
C THR A 83 4.68 -6.00 -9.48
N PRO A 84 5.48 -6.22 -10.54
CA PRO A 84 6.92 -6.41 -10.38
C PRO A 84 7.56 -5.27 -9.58
N ILE A 85 8.43 -5.61 -8.64
CA ILE A 85 9.02 -4.67 -7.69
C ILE A 85 10.41 -5.15 -7.25
N PHE A 86 11.31 -4.25 -6.88
CA PHE A 86 12.60 -4.62 -6.31
C PHE A 86 12.77 -3.90 -4.99
N HIS A 87 12.29 -4.51 -3.91
CA HIS A 87 12.09 -3.82 -2.64
C HIS A 87 12.41 -4.72 -1.45
N PRO A 88 13.11 -4.21 -0.42
CA PRO A 88 13.54 -5.04 0.71
C PRO A 88 12.39 -5.58 1.56
N ASN A 89 11.27 -4.86 1.62
CA ASN A 89 10.15 -5.20 2.51
C ASN A 89 8.87 -5.65 1.79
N ILE A 90 8.95 -5.88 0.47
CA ILE A 90 7.82 -6.33 -0.36
C ILE A 90 8.32 -7.46 -1.24
N MET A 91 7.71 -8.64 -1.11
CA MET A 91 8.00 -9.79 -1.95
C MET A 91 7.53 -9.56 -3.39
N MET A 92 8.19 -10.23 -4.34
CA MET A 92 7.71 -10.30 -5.71
C MET A 92 6.31 -10.95 -5.76
N PRO A 93 5.46 -10.59 -6.73
CA PRO A 93 4.15 -11.25 -6.91
C PRO A 93 4.25 -12.78 -7.02
N GLU A 94 5.24 -13.29 -7.76
CA GLU A 94 5.52 -14.71 -7.92
C GLU A 94 5.94 -15.42 -6.62
N ASP A 95 6.50 -14.68 -5.66
CA ASP A 95 6.87 -15.18 -4.32
C ASP A 95 5.73 -15.00 -3.30
N GLY A 96 4.51 -14.68 -3.75
CA GLY A 96 3.32 -14.49 -2.91
C GLY A 96 3.00 -13.04 -2.57
N GLY A 97 3.86 -12.08 -2.96
CA GLY A 97 3.55 -10.64 -2.89
C GLY A 97 3.33 -10.09 -1.48
N HIS A 98 3.79 -10.76 -0.42
CA HIS A 98 3.57 -10.24 0.94
C HIS A 98 4.31 -8.92 1.18
N VAL A 99 3.66 -8.03 1.91
CA VAL A 99 4.20 -6.73 2.34
C VAL A 99 4.47 -6.76 3.84
N CYS A 100 5.69 -6.42 4.27
CA CYS A 100 6.01 -6.29 5.69
C CYS A 100 5.41 -5.00 6.25
N THR A 101 4.11 -5.03 6.56
CA THR A 101 3.40 -3.89 7.14
C THR A 101 3.80 -3.61 8.59
N LYS A 102 4.67 -4.44 9.23
CA LYS A 102 5.22 -4.14 10.56
C LYS A 102 6.00 -2.82 10.59
N LEU A 103 6.50 -2.37 9.44
CA LEU A 103 7.15 -1.06 9.29
C LEU A 103 6.16 0.12 9.35
N LEU A 104 4.86 -0.16 9.25
CA LEU A 104 3.79 0.80 9.47
C LEU A 104 3.41 0.77 10.96
N ASP A 105 4.25 1.42 11.77
CA ASP A 105 4.08 1.50 13.22
C ASP A 105 2.80 2.27 13.61
N GLY A 106 2.33 2.05 14.84
CA GLY A 106 1.28 2.87 15.45
C GLY A 106 -0.14 2.59 14.97
N TRP A 107 -0.41 1.43 14.37
CA TRP A 107 -1.79 1.03 14.09
C TRP A 107 -2.61 1.00 15.38
N SER A 108 -3.72 1.73 15.38
CA SER A 108 -4.65 1.82 16.50
C SER A 108 -6.08 1.83 15.98
N PHE A 109 -7.05 1.76 16.89
CA PHE A 109 -8.46 1.89 16.55
C PHE A 109 -8.79 3.20 15.80
N GLY A 110 -7.99 4.26 15.99
CA GLY A 110 -8.15 5.55 15.30
C GLY A 110 -7.51 5.60 13.91
N SER A 111 -6.72 4.60 13.52
CA SER A 111 -6.10 4.52 12.20
C SER A 111 -7.15 4.27 11.11
N THR A 112 -6.84 4.71 9.88
CA THR A 112 -7.77 4.66 8.73
C THR A 112 -7.12 4.01 7.51
N LEU A 113 -7.94 3.52 6.57
CA LEU A 113 -7.53 2.99 5.28
C LEU A 113 -6.70 4.00 4.49
N ILE A 114 -7.08 5.29 4.49
CA ILE A 114 -6.31 6.33 3.79
C ILE A 114 -4.92 6.52 4.40
N THR A 115 -4.81 6.55 5.74
CA THR A 115 -3.51 6.64 6.41
C THR A 115 -2.67 5.38 6.17
N PHE A 116 -3.31 4.22 6.05
CA PHE A 116 -2.64 2.97 5.74
C PHE A 116 -2.09 2.94 4.31
N ILE A 117 -2.88 3.36 3.32
CA ILE A 117 -2.46 3.48 1.91
C ILE A 117 -1.27 4.45 1.79
N LYS A 118 -1.34 5.62 2.43
CA LYS A 118 -0.21 6.57 2.50
C LYS A 118 1.03 5.98 3.19
N GLY A 119 0.83 5.12 4.17
CA GLY A 119 1.91 4.33 4.78
C GLY A 119 2.60 3.43 3.76
N ILE A 120 1.83 2.70 2.94
CA ILE A 120 2.37 1.87 1.86
C ILE A 120 3.14 2.71 0.83
N GLU A 121 2.62 3.87 0.43
CA GLU A 121 3.35 4.82 -0.44
C GLU A 121 4.68 5.26 0.19
N SER A 122 4.68 5.56 1.49
CA SER A 122 5.88 5.94 2.22
C SER A 122 6.91 4.81 2.27
N MET A 123 6.48 3.55 2.39
CA MET A 123 7.37 2.40 2.30
C MET A 123 8.06 2.32 0.93
N LEU A 124 7.33 2.57 -0.16
CA LEU A 124 7.90 2.55 -1.51
C LEU A 124 8.98 3.61 -1.70
N ILE A 125 8.79 4.80 -1.13
CA ILE A 125 9.70 5.95 -1.25
C ILE A 125 10.90 5.80 -0.29
N CYS A 126 10.65 5.25 0.89
CA CYS A 126 11.62 5.09 1.97
C CYS A 126 11.73 3.61 2.38
N PRO A 127 12.30 2.74 1.53
CA PRO A 127 12.49 1.33 1.87
C PRO A 127 13.41 1.17 3.08
N ASN A 128 13.19 0.11 3.87
CA ASN A 128 14.06 -0.23 4.99
C ASN A 128 14.96 -1.45 4.63
N PRO A 129 16.20 -1.23 4.14
CA PRO A 129 17.12 -2.30 3.80
C PRO A 129 17.74 -3.00 5.02
N LEU A 130 17.54 -2.49 6.25
CA LEU A 130 18.06 -3.11 7.47
C LEU A 130 17.17 -4.25 7.99
N SER A 131 15.95 -4.39 7.47
CA SER A 131 15.00 -5.43 7.88
C SER A 131 14.27 -6.02 6.66
N PRO A 132 14.97 -6.74 5.76
CA PRO A 132 14.34 -7.33 4.59
C PRO A 132 13.39 -8.49 4.98
N PHE A 133 12.42 -8.79 4.11
CA PHE A 133 11.46 -9.88 4.32
C PHE A 133 12.12 -11.28 4.35
N GLY A 134 13.34 -11.40 3.81
CA GLY A 134 14.17 -12.62 3.87
C GLY A 134 14.14 -13.49 2.62
N THR A 135 13.36 -13.14 1.59
CA THR A 135 13.49 -13.77 0.27
C THR A 135 14.75 -13.31 -0.45
N ASP A 136 15.19 -14.08 -1.45
CA ASP A 136 16.34 -13.72 -2.28
C ASP A 136 16.18 -12.35 -2.92
N SER A 137 15.00 -12.06 -3.49
CA SER A 137 14.70 -10.76 -4.11
C SER A 137 14.76 -9.60 -3.10
N CYS A 138 14.15 -9.77 -1.92
CA CYS A 138 14.18 -8.75 -0.87
C CYS A 138 15.59 -8.52 -0.31
N THR A 139 16.38 -9.58 -0.13
CA THR A 139 17.76 -9.50 0.36
C THR A 139 18.68 -8.86 -0.67
N ALA A 140 18.49 -9.17 -1.96
CA ALA A 140 19.20 -8.51 -3.06
C ALA A 140 18.84 -7.01 -3.15
N ALA A 141 17.56 -6.65 -2.97
CA ALA A 141 17.14 -5.25 -2.94
C ALA A 141 17.76 -4.48 -1.76
N ALA A 142 17.80 -5.10 -0.58
CA ALA A 142 18.48 -4.54 0.59
C ALA A 142 19.97 -4.30 0.32
N ALA A 143 20.68 -5.30 -0.23
CA ALA A 143 22.10 -5.18 -0.55
C ALA A 143 22.37 -4.10 -1.63
N TYR A 144 21.49 -3.97 -2.62
CA TYR A 144 21.59 -2.95 -3.65
C TYR A 144 21.49 -1.53 -3.08
N LEU A 145 20.55 -1.31 -2.16
CA LEU A 145 20.35 -0.03 -1.47
C LEU A 145 21.51 0.29 -0.52
N ASN A 146 21.94 -0.67 0.30
CA ASN A 146 23.01 -0.48 1.29
C ASN A 146 24.37 -0.15 0.65
N ASN A 147 24.62 -0.62 -0.57
CA ASN A 147 25.87 -0.34 -1.30
C ASN A 147 25.90 1.05 -1.98
N GLY A 148 24.91 1.92 -1.71
CA GLY A 148 24.82 3.26 -2.30
C GLY A 148 24.53 3.27 -3.81
N LYS A 149 24.27 2.09 -4.41
CA LYS A 149 23.96 1.92 -5.83
C LYS A 149 22.50 2.25 -6.14
N GLY A 150 21.60 2.04 -5.18
CA GLY A 150 20.19 2.38 -5.31
C GLY A 150 19.87 3.75 -4.73
N ARG A 151 19.85 4.78 -5.58
CA ARG A 151 19.14 6.02 -5.24
C ARG A 151 17.65 5.79 -5.50
N MET A 152 16.84 6.13 -4.52
CA MET A 152 15.39 6.10 -4.72
C MET A 152 15.00 7.08 -5.83
N PRO A 153 14.15 6.66 -6.79
CA PRO A 153 13.74 7.53 -7.87
C PRO A 153 12.99 8.75 -7.32
N PRO A 154 13.03 9.91 -8.00
CA PRO A 154 12.37 11.11 -7.53
C PRO A 154 10.85 10.93 -7.52
N THR A 155 10.21 11.45 -6.47
CA THR A 155 8.74 11.55 -6.39
C THR A 155 8.23 12.51 -7.45
N ILE A 156 7.23 12.09 -8.22
CA ILE A 156 6.54 12.97 -9.15
C ILE A 156 5.53 13.77 -8.33
N VAL A 157 5.85 15.03 -8.05
CA VAL A 157 4.91 15.94 -7.39
C VAL A 157 4.00 16.53 -8.47
N THR A 158 2.86 15.89 -8.70
CA THR A 158 1.80 16.51 -9.50
C THR A 158 1.18 17.63 -8.66
N PRO A 159 1.22 18.90 -9.10
CA PRO A 159 0.64 19.99 -8.33
C PRO A 159 -0.85 19.71 -8.09
N PRO A 160 -1.38 20.00 -6.88
CA PRO A 160 -2.81 19.88 -6.66
C PRO A 160 -3.53 20.75 -7.69
N ARG A 161 -4.53 20.20 -8.38
CA ARG A 161 -5.39 21.02 -9.25
C ARG A 161 -6.03 22.07 -8.35
N LYS A 162 -5.69 23.34 -8.55
CA LYS A 162 -6.31 24.47 -7.86
C LYS A 162 -7.83 24.32 -7.98
N GLY A 163 -8.55 24.28 -6.86
CA GLY A 163 -10.01 24.21 -6.90
C GLY A 163 -10.69 24.01 -5.57
N VAL A 164 -10.96 25.10 -4.86
CA VAL A 164 -12.27 25.33 -4.22
C VAL A 164 -12.65 26.79 -4.50
N ARG A 165 -13.80 26.98 -5.16
CA ARG A 165 -14.59 28.21 -5.07
C ARG A 165 -15.56 28.01 -3.92
N LEU A 166 -15.63 28.98 -3.00
CA LEU A 166 -16.79 29.09 -2.12
C LEU A 166 -17.94 29.64 -2.97
N LEU A 167 -19.10 28.99 -2.91
CA LEU A 167 -20.39 29.60 -3.22
C LEU A 167 -21.12 29.80 -1.89
#